data_AF-A0A832UE77-F1
#
_entry.id   AF-A0A832UE77-F1
#
_cell.length_a   1.000
_cell.length_b   1.000
_cell.length_c   1.000
_cell.angle_alpha   90.00
_cell.angle_beta   90.00
_cell.angle_gamma   90.00
#
_symmetry.space_group_name_H-M   'P 1'
#
loop_
_entity.id
_entity.type
_entity.pdbx_description
1 polymer ?
#
loop_
_entity_poly.entity_id
_entity_poly.type
_entity_poly.pdbx_seq_one_letter_code
_entity_poly.pdbx_strand_id
1 'polypeptide(L)' 'MTTIEVIELRKILDSRGNATVEAEIHTSSGFGRSAAPGGASTGSLEA' A
#
# COMPACT_ATOMS: atom_id res chain seq x y z
N MET A 1 5.59 -12.16 -19.45
CA MET A 1 6.32 -11.43 -18.41
C MET A 1 5.59 -10.10 -18.24
N THR A 2 5.15 -9.77 -17.03
CA THR A 2 4.50 -8.48 -16.74
C THR A 2 5.48 -7.61 -15.98
N THR A 3 5.78 -6.43 -16.51
CA THR A 3 6.73 -5.48 -15.91
C THR A 3 5.96 -4.39 -15.18
N ILE A 4 6.44 -4.00 -14.00
CA ILE A 4 5.93 -2.82 -13.29
C ILE A 4 6.51 -1.58 -13.96
N GLU A 5 5.63 -0.69 -14.39
CA GLU A 5 6.01 0.55 -15.07
C GLU A 5 5.97 1.74 -14.13
N VAL A 6 4.94 1.81 -13.27
CA VAL A 6 4.73 2.91 -12.33
C VAL A 6 4.26 2.39 -10.98
N ILE A 7 4.78 3.00 -9.91
CA ILE A 7 4.33 2.82 -8.53
C ILE A 7 4.07 4.19 -7.93
N GLU A 8 2.84 4.43 -7.47
CA GLU A 8 2.46 5.63 -6.73
C GLU A 8 1.99 5.25 -5.31
N LEU A 9 2.40 6.04 -4.32
CA LEU A 9 2.00 5.87 -2.93
C LEU A 9 1.22 7.08 -2.45
N ARG A 10 0.19 6.84 -1.65
CA ARG A 10 -0.57 7.90 -0.97
C ARG A 10 -0.92 7.52 0.46
N LYS A 11 -1.05 8.56 1.28
CA LYS A 11 -1.49 8.43 2.67
C LYS A 11 -3.01 8.50 2.72
N ILE A 12 -3.64 7.48 3.28
CA ILE A 12 -5.09 7.39 3.49
C ILE A 12 -5.39 7.14 4.97
N LEU A 13 -6.67 7.05 5.34
CA LEU A 13 -7.10 6.71 6.69
C LEU A 13 -7.64 5.28 6.75
N ASP A 14 -7.26 4.52 7.78
CA ASP A 14 -7.88 3.23 8.12
C ASP A 14 -9.26 3.43 8.79
N SER A 15 -9.93 2.33 9.10
CA SER A 15 -11.26 2.37 9.74
C SER A 15 -11.27 2.99 11.15
N ARG A 16 -10.11 3.14 11.80
CA ARG A 16 -9.93 3.78 13.11
C ARG A 16 -9.51 5.25 12.98
N GLY A 17 -9.40 5.76 11.76
CA GLY A 17 -8.93 7.12 11.48
C GLY A 17 -7.41 7.28 11.58
N ASN A 18 -6.66 6.19 11.69
CA ASN A 18 -5.20 6.25 11.68
C ASN A 18 -4.68 6.33 10.25
N ALA A 19 -3.57 7.01 10.07
CA ALA A 19 -2.91 7.04 8.78
C ALA A 19 -2.38 5.66 8.36
N THR A 20 -2.64 5.26 7.12
CA THR A 20 -2.04 4.10 6.45
C THR A 20 -1.63 4.45 5.01
N VAL A 21 -0.97 3.51 4.33
CA VAL A 21 -0.45 3.67 2.96
C VAL A 21 -1.30 2.87 1.97
N GLU A 22 -1.65 3.50 0.85
CA GLU A 22 -2.21 2.84 -0.32
C GLU A 22 -1.19 2.90 -1.46
N ALA A 23 -0.98 1.76 -2.12
CA ALA A 23 -0.12 1.61 -3.28
C ALA A 23 -0.95 1.38 -4.54
N GLU A 24 -0.61 2.13 -5.57
CA GLU A 24 -1.18 2.04 -6.90
C GLU A 24 -0.08 1.62 -7.88
N ILE A 25 -0.32 0.54 -8.62
CA ILE A 25 0.67 -0.08 -9.50
C ILE A 25 0.12 -0.17 -10.92
N HIS A 26 0.88 0.33 -11.88
CA HIS A 26 0.60 0.22 -13.31
C HIS A 26 1.62 -0.70 -13.97
N THR A 27 1.11 -1.53 -14.87
CA THR A 27 1.88 -2.43 -15.72
C THR A 27 1.43 -2.24 -17.16
N SER A 28 2.21 -2.76 -18.12
CA SER A 28 1.83 -2.75 -19.53
C SER A 28 0.49 -3.42 -19.85
N SER A 29 0.00 -4.28 -18.95
CA SER A 29 -1.21 -5.07 -19.14
C SER A 29 -2.39 -4.63 -18.27
N GLY A 30 -2.20 -3.63 -17.38
CA GLY A 30 -3.27 -3.17 -16.51
C GLY A 30 -2.82 -2.57 -15.19
N PHE A 31 -3.79 -2.44 -14.30
CA PHE A 31 -3.76 -1.60 -13.12
C PHE A 31 -4.22 -2.36 -11.86
N GLY A 32 -3.59 -2.08 -10.73
CA GLY A 32 -4.00 -2.59 -9.43
C GLY A 32 -3.78 -1.58 -8.30
N ARG A 33 -4.64 -1.64 -7.29
CA ARG A 33 -4.54 -0.79 -6.10
C ARG A 33 -4.84 -1.58 -4.84
N SER A 34 -4.05 -1.35 -3.79
CA SER A 34 -4.21 -2.00 -2.50
C SER A 34 -3.75 -1.11 -1.35
N ALA A 35 -4.44 -1.20 -0.22
CA ALA A 35 -4.12 -0.48 1.01
C ALA A 35 -3.56 -1.43 2.07
N ALA A 36 -2.50 -1.02 2.76
CA ALA A 36 -1.98 -1.76 3.89
C ALA A 36 -2.93 -1.66 5.10
N PRO A 37 -3.18 -2.77 5.83
CA PRO A 37 -3.87 -2.68 7.11
C PRO A 37 -3.01 -1.93 8.14
N GLY A 38 -3.64 -1.29 9.12
CA GLY A 38 -2.90 -0.63 10.20
C GLY A 38 -2.16 -1.64 11.09
N GLY A 39 -0.84 -1.48 11.24
CA GLY A 39 0.01 -2.23 12.17
C GLY A 39 0.26 -1.50 13.50
N ALA A 40 1.15 -2.04 14.34
CA ALA A 40 1.80 -1.28 15.40
C ALA A 40 3.25 -0.93 14.95
N SER A 41 3.91 -0.03 15.68
CA SER A 41 5.25 0.48 15.33
C SER A 41 6.28 0.30 16.45
N THR A 42 5.95 -0.50 17.47
CA THR A 42 6.73 -0.62 18.71
C THR A 42 6.95 -2.06 19.14
N GLY A 43 6.49 -3.06 18.38
CA GLY A 43 6.76 -4.46 18.65
C GLY A 43 8.04 -4.93 17.96
N SER A 44 8.96 -5.54 18.71
CA SER A 44 10.24 -6.05 18.20
C SER A 44 10.11 -7.28 17.28
N LEU A 45 8.90 -7.84 17.15
CA LEU A 45 8.57 -9.01 16.33
C LEU A 45 7.52 -8.68 15.26
N GLU A 46 7.27 -7.41 14.98
CA GLU A 46 6.38 -7.01 13.89
C GLU A 46 7.02 -7.32 12.53
N ALA A 47 6.15 -7.52 11.52
CA ALA A 47 6.49 -8.03 10.19
C ALA A 47 7.17 -7.00 9.29
#